data_AF-A0A6P6B2F2-F1
#
_entry.id   AF-A0A6P6B2F2-F1
#
_cell.length_a   1.000
_cell.length_b   1.000
_cell.length_c   1.000
_cell.angle_alpha   90.00
_cell.angle_beta   90.00
_cell.angle_gamma   90.00
#
_symmetry.space_group_name_H-M   'P 1'
#
loop_
_entity.id
_entity.type
_entity.pdbx_description
1 polymer ?
#
loop_
_entity_poly.entity_id
_entity_poly.type
_entity_poly.pdbx_seq_one_letter_code
_entity_poly.pdbx_strand_id
1 'polypeptide(L)'
;MADNNLKIVVERNPPESKLSELNIKCWPKWGCSPGKYQLKFDAEETCYLLKGKVRVYPKGSSSLEFVEFGAGDLVIIPKGLSCTWDVSVAVDKHYKFESSSPSPSPTPPSSSASSCE
;
A
#
# COMPACT_ATOMS: atom_id res chain seq x y z
N MET A 1 -17.40 18.16 -12.66
CA MET A 1 -16.00 18.55 -12.41
C MET A 1 -15.45 17.45 -11.53
N ALA A 2 -14.38 16.76 -11.93
CA ALA A 2 -13.83 15.71 -11.08
C ALA A 2 -13.11 16.38 -9.91
N ASP A 3 -13.68 16.25 -8.72
CA ASP A 3 -13.10 16.66 -7.46
C ASP A 3 -11.90 15.74 -7.22
N ASN A 4 -10.74 16.15 -7.73
CA ASN A 4 -9.48 15.43 -7.57
C ASN A 4 -8.95 15.68 -6.15
N ASN A 5 -9.70 15.25 -5.14
CA ASN A 5 -9.26 15.29 -3.75
C ASN A 5 -8.25 14.18 -3.52
N LEU A 6 -6.98 14.50 -3.72
CA LEU A 6 -5.85 13.62 -3.39
C LEU A 6 -5.75 13.49 -1.86
N LYS A 7 -6.53 12.58 -1.28
CA LYS A 7 -6.55 12.30 0.17
C LYS A 7 -6.13 10.85 0.43
N ILE A 8 -5.24 10.66 1.41
CA ILE A 8 -4.84 9.33 1.87
C ILE A 8 -6.02 8.70 2.60
N VAL A 9 -6.37 7.47 2.23
CA VAL A 9 -7.41 6.67 2.90
C VAL A 9 -6.73 5.65 3.79
N VAL A 10 -7.13 5.61 5.06
CA VAL A 10 -6.67 4.59 6.03
C VAL A 10 -7.87 3.80 6.49
N GLU A 11 -7.86 2.52 6.18
CA GLU A 11 -8.89 1.57 6.56
C GLU A 11 -8.37 0.74 7.73
N ARG A 12 -8.95 0.99 8.92
CA ARG A 12 -8.62 0.27 10.14
C ARG A 12 -9.42 -1.02 10.21
N ASN A 13 -8.73 -2.12 10.48
CA ASN A 13 -9.33 -3.45 10.55
C ASN A 13 -10.12 -3.83 9.27
N PRO A 14 -9.44 -3.87 8.10
CA PRO A 14 -10.07 -4.25 6.83
C PRO A 14 -10.58 -5.70 6.89
N PRO A 15 -11.71 -6.01 6.22
CA PRO A 15 -12.27 -7.35 6.21
C PRO A 15 -11.38 -8.34 5.43
N GLU A 16 -11.35 -9.59 5.87
CA GLU A 16 -10.53 -10.64 5.23
C GLU A 16 -10.86 -10.84 3.76
N SER A 17 -12.14 -10.75 3.38
CA SER A 17 -12.58 -10.86 1.97
C SER A 17 -11.83 -9.86 1.10
N LYS A 18 -11.74 -8.59 1.54
CA LYS A 18 -11.06 -7.52 0.79
C LYS A 18 -9.56 -7.76 0.69
N LEU A 19 -8.91 -8.15 1.79
CA LEU A 19 -7.49 -8.49 1.77
C LEU A 19 -7.18 -9.65 0.82
N SER A 20 -8.08 -10.64 0.77
CA SER A 20 -7.99 -11.78 -0.13
C SER A 20 -8.21 -11.39 -1.59
N GLU A 21 -9.23 -10.57 -1.88
CA GLU A 21 -9.51 -10.05 -3.23
C GLU A 21 -8.36 -9.21 -3.78
N LEU A 22 -7.71 -8.43 -2.91
CA LEU A 22 -6.51 -7.66 -3.25
C LEU A 22 -5.28 -8.56 -3.46
N ASN A 23 -5.33 -9.82 -3.04
CA ASN A 23 -4.19 -10.75 -3.03
C ASN A 23 -2.96 -10.15 -2.31
N ILE A 24 -3.14 -9.51 -1.14
CA ILE A 24 -2.02 -8.87 -0.40
C ILE A 24 -0.86 -9.84 -0.12
N LYS A 25 -1.16 -11.14 -0.01
CA LYS A 25 -0.16 -12.21 0.18
C LYS A 25 0.79 -12.37 -1.01
N CYS A 26 0.35 -11.98 -2.20
CA CYS A 26 1.13 -12.01 -3.44
C CYS A 26 1.95 -10.72 -3.64
N TRP A 27 1.63 -9.66 -2.90
CA TRP A 27 2.33 -8.39 -3.02
C TRP A 27 3.76 -8.50 -2.49
N PRO A 28 4.71 -7.76 -3.06
CA PRO A 28 6.06 -7.67 -2.51
C PRO A 28 6.04 -7.12 -1.08
N LYS A 29 6.92 -7.65 -0.24
CA LYS A 29 7.17 -7.12 1.10
C LYS A 29 8.19 -6.00 1.03
N TRP A 30 7.90 -4.91 1.71
CA TRP A 30 8.82 -3.81 1.90
C TRP A 30 9.04 -3.57 3.38
N GLY A 31 10.29 -3.40 3.77
CA GLY A 31 10.65 -3.02 5.11
C GLY A 31 11.81 -2.03 5.13
N CYS A 32 11.76 -1.12 6.09
CA CYS A 32 12.75 -0.06 6.22
C CYS A 32 12.95 0.35 7.69
N SER A 33 14.15 0.84 7.98
CA SER A 33 14.56 1.33 9.29
C SER A 33 13.88 2.65 9.66
N PRO A 34 13.71 2.95 10.96
CA PRO A 34 13.10 4.20 11.40
C PRO A 34 13.88 5.43 10.92
N GLY A 35 13.17 6.43 10.40
CA GLY A 35 13.71 7.59 9.73
C GLY A 35 12.65 8.37 8.94
N LYS A 36 13.06 9.51 8.35
CA LYS A 36 12.19 10.33 7.49
C LYS A 36 12.51 10.09 6.02
N TYR A 37 11.49 9.76 5.23
CA TYR A 37 11.63 9.47 3.80
C TYR A 37 10.63 10.32 3.00
N GLN A 38 11.12 11.00 1.96
CA GLN A 38 10.27 11.76 1.05
C GLN A 38 9.90 10.89 -0.12
N LEU A 39 8.61 10.57 -0.23
CA LEU A 39 8.08 9.70 -1.28
C LEU A 39 7.12 10.48 -2.17
N LYS A 40 7.23 10.22 -3.48
CA LYS A 40 6.33 10.76 -4.49
C LYS A 40 5.66 9.59 -5.20
N PHE A 41 4.34 9.65 -5.28
CA PHE A 41 3.53 8.59 -5.87
C PHE A 41 3.10 9.01 -7.26
N ASP A 42 3.72 8.44 -8.31
CA ASP A 42 3.34 8.72 -9.71
C ASP A 42 2.17 7.84 -10.20
N ALA A 43 1.73 6.88 -9.37
CA ALA A 43 0.52 6.06 -9.54
C ALA A 43 -0.13 5.81 -8.17
N GLU A 44 -1.36 5.30 -8.16
CA GLU A 44 -2.02 4.91 -6.91
C GLU A 44 -1.25 3.73 -6.28
N GLU A 45 -0.82 3.91 -5.03
CA GLU A 45 -0.20 2.85 -4.23
C GLU A 45 -1.17 2.41 -3.16
N THR A 46 -1.48 1.11 -3.13
CA THR A 46 -2.13 0.49 -1.98
C THR A 46 -1.08 -0.27 -1.19
N CYS A 47 -1.03 -0.04 0.12
CA CYS A 47 -0.12 -0.75 0.99
C CYS A 47 -0.78 -1.16 2.31
N TYR A 48 -0.44 -2.35 2.80
CA TYR A 48 -0.98 -2.92 4.02
C TYR A 48 0.13 -3.12 5.05
N LEU A 49 0.03 -2.46 6.20
CA LEU A 49 1.04 -2.56 7.24
C LEU A 49 0.86 -3.86 8.03
N LEU A 50 1.92 -4.66 8.10
CA LEU A 50 1.99 -5.85 8.92
C LEU A 50 2.54 -5.54 10.32
N LYS A 51 3.55 -4.67 10.41
CA LYS A 51 4.13 -4.20 11.68
C LYS A 51 4.78 -2.83 11.55
N GLY A 52 4.99 -2.19 12.69
CA GLY A 52 5.67 -0.90 12.81
C GLY A 52 4.69 0.27 12.93
N LYS A 53 5.24 1.49 12.88
CA LYS A 53 4.48 2.72 13.05
C LYS A 53 5.02 3.83 12.14
N VAL A 54 4.12 4.42 11.36
CA VAL A 54 4.44 5.47 10.38
C VAL A 54 3.47 6.63 10.52
N ARG A 55 3.99 7.84 10.35
CA ARG A 55 3.19 9.06 10.19
C ARG A 55 3.46 9.65 8.83
N VAL A 56 2.40 9.92 8.09
CA VAL A 56 2.48 10.52 6.75
C VAL A 56 2.01 11.96 6.80
N TYR A 57 2.85 12.85 6.28
CA TYR A 57 2.62 14.29 6.22
C TYR A 57 2.35 14.70 4.76
N PRO A 58 1.08 14.78 4.33
CA PRO A 58 0.72 15.20 2.98
C PRO A 58 1.05 16.68 2.72
N LYS A 59 1.63 16.98 1.56
CA LYS A 59 1.97 18.36 1.17
C LYS A 59 0.75 19.06 0.56
N GLY A 60 0.45 20.28 1.00
CA GLY A 60 -0.62 21.11 0.43
C GLY A 60 -1.95 21.09 1.20
N SER A 61 -2.03 20.44 2.36
CA SER A 61 -3.18 20.56 3.25
C SER A 61 -3.11 21.89 4.02
N SER A 62 -4.15 22.73 3.91
CA SER A 62 -4.25 23.98 4.69
C SER A 62 -4.31 23.71 6.20
N SER A 63 -4.76 22.52 6.58
CA SER A 63 -4.72 22.03 7.96
C SER A 63 -3.49 21.15 8.14
N LEU A 64 -2.74 21.37 9.22
CA LEU A 64 -1.54 20.65 9.67
C LEU A 64 -1.87 19.21 10.14
N GLU A 65 -2.63 18.47 9.34
CA GLU A 65 -3.09 17.12 9.65
C GLU A 65 -2.14 16.09 9.06
N PHE A 66 -1.69 15.18 9.91
CA PHE A 66 -0.90 14.02 9.54
C PHE A 66 -1.75 12.76 9.67
N VAL A 67 -1.38 11.75 8.90
CA VAL A 67 -2.07 10.46 8.90
C VAL A 67 -1.19 9.45 9.64
N GLU A 68 -1.67 8.95 10.78
CA GLU A 68 -1.00 7.91 11.58
C GLU A 68 -1.68 6.56 11.36
N PHE A 69 -0.88 5.56 11.02
CA PHE A 69 -1.32 4.17 10.81
C PHE A 69 -0.23 3.19 11.24
N GLY A 70 -0.63 1.95 11.51
CA GLY A 70 0.25 0.91 12.03
C GLY A 70 -0.10 -0.48 11.52
N ALA A 71 0.42 -1.48 12.22
CA ALA A 71 0.13 -2.89 11.99
C ALA A 71 -1.39 -3.16 11.91
N GLY A 72 -1.84 -3.79 10.83
CA GLY A 72 -3.24 -4.14 10.61
C GLY A 72 -4.05 -3.09 9.82
N ASP A 73 -3.45 -1.95 9.46
CA ASP A 73 -4.13 -0.89 8.72
C ASP A 73 -3.81 -0.94 7.22
N LEU A 74 -4.82 -0.75 6.38
CA LEU A 74 -4.69 -0.63 4.93
C LEU A 74 -4.67 0.84 4.52
N VAL A 75 -3.63 1.24 3.78
CA VAL A 75 -3.42 2.63 3.37
C VAL A 75 -3.42 2.73 1.85
N ILE A 76 -4.23 3.63 1.32
CA ILE A 76 -4.37 3.88 -0.11
C ILE A 76 -3.92 5.31 -0.39
N ILE A 77 -2.93 5.44 -1.26
CA ILE A 77 -2.29 6.70 -1.60
C ILE A 77 -2.60 7.02 -3.07
N PRO A 78 -3.31 8.13 -3.35
CA PRO A 78 -3.71 8.44 -4.71
C PRO A 78 -2.54 8.87 -5.58
N LYS A 79 -2.67 8.63 -6.88
CA LYS A 79 -1.71 9.07 -7.90
C LYS A 79 -1.46 10.58 -7.84
N GLY A 80 -0.21 10.98 -7.87
CA GLY A 80 0.24 12.37 -7.87
C GLY A 80 0.38 12.97 -6.46
N LEU A 81 0.07 12.22 -5.40
CA LEU A 81 0.28 12.70 -4.04
C LEU A 81 1.77 12.73 -3.69
N SER A 82 2.17 13.79 -2.97
CA SER A 82 3.51 13.91 -2.39
C SER A 82 3.40 14.05 -0.87
N CYS A 83 4.11 13.22 -0.13
CA CYS A 83 4.08 13.23 1.33
C CYS A 83 5.41 12.76 1.93
N THR A 84 5.63 13.10 3.20
CA THR A 84 6.81 12.63 3.94
C THR A 84 6.41 11.53 4.91
N TRP A 85 7.09 10.40 4.84
CA TRP A 85 6.93 9.25 5.73
C TRP A 85 7.88 9.40 6.91
N ASP A 86 7.35 9.48 8.11
CA ASP A 86 8.09 9.51 9.38
C ASP A 86 7.93 8.15 10.06
N VAL A 87 8.96 7.33 9.93
CA VAL A 87 8.99 5.96 10.45
C VAL A 87 9.58 5.97 11.84
N SER A 88 8.76 5.72 12.86
CA SER A 88 9.24 5.67 14.24
C SER A 88 9.77 4.29 14.63
N VAL A 89 9.21 3.24 14.04
CA VAL A 89 9.59 1.84 14.29
C VAL A 89 9.71 1.15 12.94
N ALA A 90 10.69 0.26 12.79
CA ALA A 90 10.90 -0.50 11.56
C ALA A 90 9.57 -1.05 11.00
N VAL A 91 9.32 -0.73 9.73
CA VAL A 91 8.04 -1.02 9.07
C VAL A 91 8.17 -2.31 8.30
N ASP A 92 7.07 -3.06 8.26
CA ASP A 92 6.88 -4.17 7.34
C ASP A 92 5.50 -4.00 6.74
N LYS A 93 5.43 -3.86 5.42
CA LYS A 93 4.17 -3.68 4.70
C LYS A 93 4.22 -4.39 3.36
N HIS A 94 3.07 -4.81 2.90
CA HIS A 94 2.87 -5.17 1.50
C HIS A 94 2.51 -3.92 0.70
N TYR A 95 3.03 -3.77 -0.52
CA TYR A 95 2.71 -2.63 -1.38
C TYR A 95 2.38 -3.10 -2.80
N LYS A 96 1.49 -2.38 -3.47
CA LYS A 96 1.12 -2.60 -4.87
C LYS A 96 0.84 -1.26 -5.53
N PHE A 97 1.44 -1.05 -6.69
CA PHE A 97 1.14 0.07 -7.57
C PHE A 97 0.10 -0.34 -8.61
N GLU A 98 -0.84 0.56 -8.90
CA GLU A 98 -1.72 0.44 -10.07
C GLU A 98 -0.89 0.66 -11.35
N SER A 99 -0.42 -0.44 -11.93
CA SER A 99 0.25 -0.40 -13.23
C SER A 99 -0.79 -0.15 -14.31
N SER A 100 -0.86 1.09 -14.79
CA SER A 100 -1.73 1.47 -15.91
C SER A 100 -1.13 0.94 -17.23
N SER A 101 -1.20 -0.37 -17.47
CA SER A 101 -1.18 -0.98 -18.81
C SER A 101 -1.58 -2.46 -18.74
N PRO A 102 -2.55 -2.91 -19.55
CA PRO A 102 -3.13 -4.25 -19.48
C PRO A 102 -2.26 -5.27 -20.23
N SER A 103 -1.93 -6.38 -19.59
CA SER A 103 -1.69 -7.67 -20.27
C SER A 103 -1.54 -8.79 -19.24
N PRO A 104 -2.60 -9.56 -18.94
CA PRO A 104 -2.39 -10.93 -18.54
C PRO A 104 -1.93 -11.69 -19.79
N SER A 105 -0.64 -12.00 -19.88
CA SER A 105 -0.28 -13.24 -20.56
C SER A 105 -0.90 -14.35 -19.72
N PRO A 106 -1.86 -15.15 -20.22
CA PRO A 106 -2.34 -16.30 -19.47
C PRO A 106 -1.20 -17.31 -19.44
N THR A 107 -0.41 -17.34 -18.37
CA THR A 107 0.29 -18.57 -18.02
C THR A 107 -0.79 -19.58 -17.62
N PRO A 108 -0.97 -20.68 -18.37
CA PRO A 108 -1.93 -21.71 -17.99
C PRO A 108 -1.57 -22.26 -16.60
N PRO A 109 -2.55 -22.76 -15.84
CA PRO A 109 -2.26 -23.42 -14.57
C PRO A 109 -1.33 -24.59 -14.86
N SER A 110 -0.10 -24.52 -14.35
CA SER A 110 0.71 -25.73 -14.16
C SER A 110 0.06 -26.50 -13.00
N SER A 111 -1.05 -27.17 -13.32
CA SER A 111 -1.46 -28.34 -12.59
C SER A 111 -0.48 -29.43 -13.00
N SER A 112 0.47 -29.70 -12.12
CA SER A 112 1.11 -31.01 -12.07
C SER A 112 1.12 -31.43 -10.62
N ALA A 113 -0.08 -31.84 -10.17
CA ALA A 113 -0.14 -32.96 -9.26
C ALA A 113 0.31 -34.20 -10.05
N SER A 114 1.52 -34.64 -9.80
CA SER A 114 1.88 -36.06 -9.91
C SER A 114 2.96 -36.30 -8.87
N SER A 115 2.51 -36.41 -7.62
CA SER A 115 3.26 -37.16 -6.62
C SER A 115 3.16 -38.63 -7.02
N CYS A 116 4.32 -39.28 -7.02
CA CYS A 116 4.53 -40.67 -7.36
C CYS A 116 3.78 -41.64 -6.44
N GLU A 117 3.65 -42.86 -6.98
CA GLU A 117 3.27 -44.17 -6.41
C GLU A 117 1.78 -44.52 -6.33
#